data_AF-A0A3D5R2D3-F1
#
_entry.id   AF-A0A3D5R2D3-F1
#
_cell.length_a   1.000
_cell.length_b   1.000
_cell.length_c   1.000
_cell.angle_alpha   90.00
_cell.angle_beta   90.00
_cell.angle_gamma   90.00
#
_symmetry.space_group_name_H-M   'P 1'
#
loop_
_entity.id
_entity.type
_entity.pdbx_description
1 polymer ?
#
loop_
_entity_poly.entity_id
_entity_poly.type
_entity_poly.pdbx_seq_one_letter_code
_entity_poly.pdbx_strand_id
1 'polypeptide(L)'
;MRSRFTFKKMTLMILTLLLLFVLAACGGGQTIKSDPATKDKAGEGRFIANDNGTVLDTQTNLMWAAKDNGSDISFTSAKSYCDNYRGGGYSDWRI
;
A
#
# COMPACT_ATOMS: atom_id res chain seq x y z
N MET A 1 31.71 -23.74 -54.15
CA MET A 1 32.32 -23.25 -52.89
C MET A 1 31.85 -21.83 -52.54
N ARG A 2 30.59 -21.64 -52.10
CA ARG A 2 30.08 -20.30 -51.69
C ARG A 2 29.08 -20.29 -50.51
N SER A 3 28.80 -21.42 -49.85
CA SER A 3 27.83 -21.46 -48.72
C SER A 3 28.45 -21.65 -47.32
N ARG A 4 29.75 -22.00 -47.21
CA ARG A 4 30.41 -22.19 -45.90
C ARG A 4 30.77 -20.86 -45.20
N PHE A 5 30.70 -19.74 -45.91
CA PHE A 5 31.04 -18.41 -45.39
C PHE A 5 29.82 -17.67 -44.81
N THR A 6 28.61 -17.98 -45.28
CA THR A 6 27.36 -17.39 -44.78
C THR A 6 26.88 -18.05 -43.49
N PHE A 7 27.14 -19.36 -43.31
CA PHE A 7 26.76 -20.08 -42.09
C PHE A 7 27.55 -19.59 -40.87
N LYS A 8 28.88 -19.46 -40.98
CA LYS A 8 29.72 -18.93 -39.88
C LYS A 8 29.39 -17.47 -39.52
N LYS A 9 29.03 -16.64 -40.51
CA LYS A 9 28.58 -15.26 -40.29
C LYS A 9 27.22 -15.20 -39.61
N MET A 10 26.29 -16.08 -39.99
CA MET A 10 24.97 -16.19 -39.36
C MET A 10 25.08 -16.65 -37.89
N THR A 11 25.88 -17.68 -37.61
CA THR A 11 26.08 -18.16 -36.24
C THR A 11 26.80 -17.14 -35.36
N LEU A 12 27.77 -16.38 -35.91
CA LEU A 12 28.44 -15.30 -35.19
C LEU A 12 27.50 -14.13 -34.90
N MET A 13 26.61 -13.77 -35.84
CA MET A 13 25.61 -12.71 -35.62
C MET A 13 24.57 -13.10 -34.57
N ILE A 14 24.09 -14.35 -34.58
CA ILE A 14 23.17 -14.87 -33.55
C ILE A 14 23.85 -14.89 -32.18
N LEU A 15 25.11 -15.33 -32.09
CA LEU A 15 25.86 -15.35 -30.84
C LEU A 15 26.11 -13.94 -30.30
N THR A 16 26.41 -12.96 -31.16
CA THR A 16 26.56 -11.55 -30.77
C THR A 16 25.26 -10.92 -30.31
N LEU A 17 24.13 -11.26 -30.95
CA LEU A 17 22.79 -10.80 -30.54
C LEU A 17 22.37 -11.41 -29.20
N LEU A 18 22.67 -12.70 -28.97
CA LEU A 18 22.43 -13.36 -27.69
C LEU A 18 23.29 -12.76 -26.57
N LEU A 19 24.56 -12.44 -26.84
CA LEU A 19 25.46 -11.78 -25.88
C LEU A 19 24.99 -10.36 -25.51
N LEU A 20 24.48 -9.61 -26.48
CA LEU A 20 23.90 -8.27 -26.25
C LEU A 20 22.60 -8.34 -25.43
N PHE A 21 21.80 -9.40 -25.58
CA PHE A 21 20.58 -9.61 -24.80
C PHE A 21 20.86 -9.87 -23.31
N VAL A 22 21.96 -10.56 -22.99
CA VAL A 22 22.38 -10.82 -21.60
C VAL A 22 22.87 -9.54 -20.90
N LEU A 23 23.44 -8.58 -21.65
CA LEU A 23 23.94 -7.31 -21.09
C LEU A 23 22.81 -6.33 -20.68
N ALA A 24 21.57 -6.53 -21.15
CA ALA A 24 20.43 -5.68 -20.82
C ALA A 24 19.67 -6.10 -19.54
N ALA A 25 20.13 -7.12 -18.82
CA ALA A 25 19.45 -7.68 -17.65
C ALA A 25 20.14 -7.40 -16.30
N CYS A 26 20.96 -6.35 -16.19
CA CYS A 26 21.42 -5.81 -14.90
C CYS A 26 20.64 -4.54 -14.52
N GLY A 27 19.30 -4.61 -14.58
CA GLY A 27 18.40 -3.74 -13.83
C GLY A 27 18.05 -4.38 -12.49
N GLY A 28 19.06 -4.66 -11.66
CA GLY A 28 18.88 -5.21 -10.32
C GLY A 28 18.40 -4.11 -9.36
N GLY A 29 17.08 -3.94 -9.24
CA GLY A 29 16.45 -3.20 -8.16
C GLY A 29 15.70 -4.15 -7.23
N GLN A 30 16.36 -4.64 -6.17
CA GLN A 30 15.68 -4.90 -4.89
C GLN A 30 15.92 -3.63 -4.05
N THR A 31 14.97 -3.05 -3.33
CA THR A 31 14.18 -3.64 -2.25
C THR A 31 13.11 -2.61 -1.84
N ILE A 32 11.87 -3.04 -1.64
CA ILE A 32 11.23 -2.88 -0.34
C ILE A 32 10.58 -4.24 -0.09
N LYS A 33 11.14 -5.01 0.85
CA LYS A 33 10.29 -5.93 1.59
C LYS A 33 9.32 -4.98 2.27
N SER A 34 8.11 -4.84 1.74
CA SER A 34 7.02 -4.45 2.62
C SER A 34 6.98 -5.61 3.59
N ASP A 35 7.66 -5.47 4.73
CA ASP A 35 7.27 -6.22 5.91
C ASP A 35 5.75 -6.12 5.89
N PRO A 36 5.00 -7.24 5.78
CA PRO A 36 3.59 -7.17 6.01
C PRO A 36 3.48 -6.81 7.49
N ALA A 37 3.56 -5.50 7.77
CA ALA A 37 3.13 -4.90 9.01
C ALA A 37 1.82 -5.61 9.29
N THR A 38 1.92 -6.36 10.36
CA THR A 38 1.19 -7.56 10.69
C THR A 38 -0.21 -7.49 10.10
N LYS A 39 -0.56 -8.44 9.24
CA LYS A 39 -1.96 -8.89 9.20
C LYS A 39 -2.23 -9.43 10.60
N ASP A 40 -2.48 -8.53 11.53
CA ASP A 40 -3.07 -8.83 12.81
C ASP A 40 -4.34 -9.56 12.42
N LYS A 41 -4.34 -10.85 12.73
CA LYS A 41 -5.45 -11.73 12.37
C LYS A 41 -6.72 -11.02 12.85
N ALA A 42 -7.64 -10.80 11.91
CA ALA A 42 -8.98 -10.36 12.25
C ALA A 42 -9.62 -11.43 13.18
N GLY A 43 -9.55 -11.17 14.48
CA GLY A 43 -10.00 -12.03 15.58
C GLY A 43 -8.93 -12.06 16.69
N GLU A 44 -9.04 -11.38 17.83
CA GLU A 44 -10.12 -10.66 18.52
C GLU A 44 -9.50 -9.40 19.15
N GLY A 45 -9.17 -8.39 18.34
CA GLY A 45 -8.64 -7.13 18.87
C GLY A 45 -9.72 -6.34 19.60
N ARG A 46 -9.38 -5.69 20.72
CA ARG A 46 -10.30 -4.73 21.39
C ARG A 46 -10.82 -3.67 20.42
N PHE A 47 -9.97 -3.24 19.48
CA PHE A 47 -10.30 -2.24 18.47
C PHE A 47 -10.44 -2.90 17.11
N ILE A 48 -11.64 -2.85 16.54
CA ILE A 48 -11.95 -3.38 15.21
C ILE A 48 -12.14 -2.21 14.26
N ALA A 49 -11.23 -2.06 13.29
CA ALA A 49 -11.37 -1.05 12.24
C ALA A 49 -12.42 -1.49 11.21
N ASN A 50 -13.36 -0.59 10.91
CA ASN A 50 -14.39 -0.77 9.90
C ASN A 50 -13.98 -0.07 8.59
N ASP A 51 -14.48 -0.57 7.46
CA ASP A 51 -14.19 0.00 6.13
C ASP A 51 -14.78 1.40 5.89
N ASN A 52 -15.62 1.90 6.80
CA ASN A 52 -16.25 3.22 6.73
C ASN A 52 -15.48 4.31 7.51
N GLY A 53 -14.24 4.04 7.95
CA GLY A 53 -13.41 5.00 8.67
C GLY A 53 -13.77 5.14 10.16
N THR A 54 -14.44 4.13 10.73
CA THR A 54 -14.72 4.05 12.17
C THR A 54 -13.98 2.87 12.81
N VAL A 55 -13.87 2.88 14.14
CA VAL A 55 -13.26 1.82 14.94
C VAL A 55 -14.22 1.45 16.06
N LEU A 56 -14.56 0.17 16.18
CA LEU A 56 -15.34 -0.37 17.29
C LEU A 56 -14.40 -0.76 18.45
N ASP A 57 -14.63 -0.21 19.64
CA ASP A 57 -14.06 -0.70 20.89
C ASP A 57 -14.99 -1.76 21.52
N THR A 58 -14.61 -3.03 21.43
CA THR A 58 -15.42 -4.16 21.90
C THR A 58 -15.54 -4.25 23.43
N GLN A 59 -14.69 -3.55 24.18
CA GLN A 59 -14.78 -3.53 25.64
C GLN A 59 -15.82 -2.53 26.14
N THR A 60 -15.93 -1.38 25.48
CA THR A 60 -16.85 -0.29 25.87
C THR A 60 -18.10 -0.23 24.99
N ASN A 61 -18.11 -0.95 23.87
CA ASN A 61 -19.08 -0.84 22.78
C ASN A 61 -19.22 0.58 22.22
N LEU A 62 -18.15 1.38 22.34
CA LEU A 62 -18.09 2.71 21.74
C LEU A 62 -17.48 2.65 20.34
N MET A 63 -17.96 3.55 19.49
CA MET A 63 -17.41 3.78 18.16
C MET A 63 -16.50 5.02 18.19
N TRP A 64 -15.36 4.91 17.52
CA TRP A 64 -14.35 5.97 17.41
C TRP A 64 -14.11 6.33 15.94
N ALA A 65 -13.72 7.57 15.69
CA ALA A 65 -13.26 7.98 14.37
C ALA A 65 -11.85 7.41 14.14
N ALA A 66 -11.58 6.82 12.98
CA ALA A 66 -10.25 6.25 12.70
C ALA A 66 -9.16 7.33 12.55
N LYS A 67 -9.57 8.59 12.31
CA LYS A 67 -8.71 9.76 12.17
C LYS A 67 -9.38 10.96 12.82
N ASP A 68 -8.58 11.81 13.44
CA ASP A 68 -9.02 13.11 13.96
C ASP A 68 -9.04 14.18 12.84
N ASN A 69 -9.16 15.44 13.24
CA ASN A 69 -9.13 16.60 12.34
C ASN A 69 -7.72 16.95 11.81
N GLY A 70 -6.66 16.25 12.25
CA GLY A 70 -5.28 16.44 11.80
C GLY A 70 -4.61 17.74 12.24
N SER A 71 -5.15 18.47 13.23
CA SER A 71 -4.57 19.74 13.70
C SER A 71 -5.03 20.13 15.11
N ASP A 72 -4.19 20.89 15.82
CA ASP A 72 -4.57 21.44 17.12
C ASP A 72 -5.65 22.52 16.96
N ILE A 73 -6.73 22.38 17.73
CA ILE A 73 -7.87 23.30 17.70
C ILE A 73 -8.34 23.62 19.11
N SER A 74 -9.01 24.77 19.27
CA SER A 74 -9.63 25.12 20.54
C SER A 74 -10.75 24.13 20.91
N PHE A 75 -11.07 23.99 22.19
CA PHE A 75 -12.18 23.16 22.63
C PHE A 75 -13.51 23.53 21.94
N THR A 76 -13.79 24.83 21.78
CA THR A 76 -14.99 25.32 21.08
C THR A 76 -15.00 24.87 19.62
N SER A 77 -13.86 24.95 18.94
CA SER A 77 -13.69 24.46 17.57
C SER A 77 -13.86 22.94 17.50
N ALA A 78 -13.38 22.19 18.49
CA ALA A 78 -13.47 20.74 18.54
C ALA A 78 -14.90 20.26 18.75
N LYS A 79 -15.66 20.95 19.63
CA LYS A 79 -17.10 20.72 19.75
C LYS A 79 -17.82 20.95 18.41
N SER A 80 -17.54 22.09 17.75
CA SER A 80 -18.12 22.39 16.45
C SER A 80 -17.72 21.37 15.38
N TYR A 81 -16.50 20.84 15.45
CA TYR A 81 -16.05 19.78 14.55
C TYR A 81 -16.89 18.51 14.76
N CYS A 82 -17.02 18.02 16.00
CA CYS A 82 -17.82 16.84 16.31
C CYS A 82 -19.30 17.00 15.91
N ASP A 83 -19.92 18.15 16.21
CA ASP A 83 -21.33 18.44 15.87
C ASP A 83 -21.58 18.33 14.33
N ASN A 84 -20.58 18.69 13.52
CA ASN A 84 -20.65 18.67 12.05
C ASN A 84 -19.99 17.44 11.39
N TYR A 85 -19.29 16.60 12.16
CA TYR A 85 -18.57 15.45 11.63
C TYR A 85 -19.53 14.36 11.17
N ARG A 86 -19.22 13.72 10.03
CA ARG A 86 -20.05 12.67 9.39
C ARG A 86 -19.25 11.41 9.07
N GLY A 87 -18.21 11.12 9.85
CA GLY A 87 -17.43 9.89 9.73
C GLY A 87 -18.32 8.65 9.85
N GLY A 88 -18.11 7.68 8.97
CA GLY A 88 -18.91 6.45 8.94
C GLY A 88 -20.41 6.62 8.64
N GLY A 89 -20.88 7.82 8.29
CA GLY A 89 -22.30 8.13 8.07
C GLY A 89 -23.08 8.55 9.33
N TYR A 90 -22.41 8.72 10.47
CA TYR A 90 -23.03 9.06 11.75
C TYR A 90 -22.96 10.55 12.07
N SER A 91 -23.93 11.09 12.79
CA SER A 91 -24.02 12.52 13.14
C SER A 91 -24.00 12.80 14.65
N ASP A 92 -23.93 11.76 15.47
CA ASP A 92 -23.98 11.77 16.94
C ASP A 92 -22.57 11.72 17.58
N TRP A 93 -21.58 12.24 16.86
CA TRP A 93 -20.21 12.34 17.35
C TRP A 93 -20.09 13.33 18.51
N ARG A 94 -19.29 12.97 19.50
CA ARG A 94 -19.06 13.77 20.72
C ARG A 94 -17.57 13.91 21.00
N ILE A 95 -17.22 14.97 21.73
CA ILE A 95 -15.91 15.18 22.36
C ILE A 95 -15.93 14.71 23.81
#